data_AF-A0A4R4H6X4-F1
#
_entry.id   AF-A0A4R4H6X4-F1
#
_cell.length_a   1.000
_cell.length_b   1.000
_cell.length_c   1.000
_cell.angle_alpha   90.00
_cell.angle_beta   90.00
_cell.angle_gamma   90.00
#
_symmetry.space_group_name_H-M   'P 1'
#
loop_
_entity.id
_entity.type
_entity.pdbx_description
1 polymer ?
#
loop_
_entity_poly.entity_id
_entity_poly.type
_entity_poly.pdbx_seq_one_letter_code
_entity_poly.pdbx_strand_id
1 'polypeptide(L)'
;MVGNISITDMYMSVLSSLSVDEKLDLIAKLTNSIRNAHTKERNIEMEDPFACYEGDWGENMSAKEYADDLRKSRTFTRTVDTW
;
A
#
# COMPACT_ATOMS: atom_id res chain seq x y z
N MET A 1 5.23 7.12 37.96
CA MET A 1 6.49 7.23 37.20
C MET A 1 6.44 6.19 36.10
N VAL A 2 6.23 6.59 34.85
CA VAL A 2 6.41 5.69 33.71
C VAL A 2 7.91 5.56 33.54
N GLY A 3 8.49 4.45 34.01
CA GLY A 3 9.91 4.17 33.79
C GLY A 3 10.17 4.16 32.29
N ASN A 4 11.24 4.81 31.84
CA ASN A 4 11.64 4.80 30.44
C ASN A 4 11.92 3.34 30.03
N ILE A 5 10.93 2.68 29.42
CA ILE A 5 11.08 1.32 28.90
C ILE A 5 12.06 1.43 27.75
N SER A 6 13.24 0.81 27.89
CA SER A 6 14.18 0.81 26.78
C SER A 6 13.58 0.01 25.62
N ILE A 7 13.85 0.43 24.38
CA ILE A 7 13.38 -0.30 23.20
C ILE A 7 13.82 -1.78 23.26
N THR A 8 15.00 -2.03 23.84
CA THR A 8 15.52 -3.37 24.10
C THR A 8 14.61 -4.16 25.05
N ASP A 9 14.14 -3.56 26.14
CA ASP A 9 13.24 -4.24 27.09
C ASP A 9 11.89 -4.56 26.44
N MET A 10 11.36 -3.64 25.63
CA MET A 10 10.13 -3.88 24.86
C MET A 10 10.31 -5.04 23.88
N TYR A 11 11.41 -5.04 23.11
CA TYR A 11 11.73 -6.10 22.16
C TYR A 11 11.91 -7.47 22.85
N MET A 12 12.65 -7.51 23.95
CA MET A 12 12.87 -8.74 24.72
C MET A 12 11.59 -9.24 25.36
N SER A 13 10.68 -8.37 25.78
CA SER A 13 9.37 -8.78 26.31
C SER A 13 8.56 -9.54 25.27
N VAL A 14 8.50 -9.05 24.02
CA VAL A 14 7.82 -9.71 22.90
C VAL A 14 8.48 -11.05 22.58
N LEU A 15 9.80 -11.10 22.44
CA LEU A 15 10.51 -12.36 22.18
C LEU A 15 10.32 -13.39 23.29
N SER A 16 10.25 -12.95 24.55
CA SER A 16 10.07 -13.85 25.69
C SER A 16 8.69 -14.51 25.68
N SER A 17 7.66 -13.79 25.23
CA SER A 17 6.28 -14.26 25.16
C SER A 17 6.00 -15.31 24.08
N LEU A 18 6.91 -15.48 23.12
CA LEU A 18 6.77 -16.49 22.08
C LEU A 18 6.90 -17.90 22.64
N SER A 19 6.08 -18.82 22.14
CA SER A 19 6.21 -20.26 22.37
C SER A 19 7.50 -20.81 21.78
N VAL A 20 7.88 -22.03 22.18
CA VAL A 20 9.08 -22.69 21.67
C VAL A 20 9.00 -22.86 20.14
N ASP A 21 7.86 -23.26 19.61
CA ASP A 21 7.67 -23.47 18.17
C ASP A 21 7.75 -22.16 17.38
N GLU A 22 7.14 -21.08 17.89
CA GLU A 22 7.24 -19.75 17.27
C GLU A 22 8.67 -19.19 17.31
N LYS A 23 9.44 -19.47 18.36
CA LYS A 23 10.87 -19.14 18.43
C LYS A 23 11.66 -19.90 17.37
N LEU A 24 11.39 -21.19 17.18
CA LEU A 24 12.03 -22.00 16.15
C LEU A 24 11.68 -21.52 14.74
N ASP A 25 10.42 -21.18 14.49
CA ASP A 25 9.96 -20.63 13.21
C ASP A 25 10.60 -19.25 12.93
N LEU A 26 10.68 -18.37 13.93
CA LEU A 26 11.36 -17.09 13.81
C LEU A 26 12.85 -17.25 13.47
N ILE A 27 13.55 -18.17 14.14
CA ILE A 27 14.95 -18.50 13.84
C ILE A 27 15.10 -19.01 12.41
N ALA A 28 14.21 -19.90 11.96
CA ALA A 28 14.22 -20.42 10.59
C ALA A 28 14.01 -19.30 9.56
N LYS A 29 13.04 -18.41 9.79
CA LYS A 29 12.75 -17.25 8.93
C LYS A 29 13.92 -16.28 8.86
N LEU A 30 14.55 -15.95 9.99
CA LEU A 30 15.74 -15.09 10.02
C LEU A 30 16.93 -15.72 9.30
N THR A 31 17.16 -17.02 9.52
CA THR A 31 18.20 -17.79 8.82
C THR A 31 17.98 -17.77 7.31
N ASN A 32 16.75 -18.02 6.87
CA ASN A 32 16.38 -17.96 5.45
C ASN A 32 16.50 -16.53 4.90
N SER A 33 16.15 -15.51 5.68
CA SER A 33 16.30 -14.11 5.28
C SER A 33 17.75 -13.74 5.01
N ILE A 34 18.69 -14.17 5.86
CA ILE A 34 20.12 -13.94 5.67
C ILE A 34 20.63 -14.72 4.46
N ARG A 35 20.26 -16.01 4.35
CA ARG A 35 20.64 -16.87 3.22
C ARG A 35 20.15 -16.34 1.87
N ASN A 36 18.96 -15.76 1.85
CA ASN A 36 18.31 -15.26 0.65
C ASN A 36 18.51 -13.75 0.43
N ALA A 37 19.28 -13.07 1.27
CA ALA A 37 19.53 -11.64 1.16
C ALA A 37 20.14 -11.27 -0.21
N HIS A 38 20.97 -12.15 -0.77
CA HIS A 38 21.62 -11.96 -2.07
C HIS A 38 20.85 -12.54 -3.27
N THR A 39 19.78 -13.30 -3.05
CA THR A 39 18.94 -13.87 -4.12
C THR A 39 17.68 -13.03 -4.39
N LYS A 40 17.26 -12.18 -3.44
CA LYS A 40 16.06 -11.33 -3.56
C LYS A 40 16.21 -10.08 -4.42
N GLU A 41 17.43 -9.66 -4.78
CA GLU A 41 17.64 -8.51 -5.68
C GLU A 41 17.10 -8.72 -7.11
N ARG A 42 16.59 -9.92 -7.46
CA ARG A 42 16.24 -10.26 -8.85
C ARG A 42 14.79 -10.65 -9.11
N ASN A 43 13.91 -10.65 -8.11
CA ASN A 43 12.49 -10.98 -8.29
C ASN A 43 11.58 -9.95 -7.60
N ILE A 44 11.86 -8.67 -7.81
CA ILE A 44 10.78 -7.69 -7.78
C ILE A 44 10.30 -7.68 -9.23
N GLU A 45 9.34 -8.54 -9.53
CA GLU A 45 8.44 -8.23 -10.63
C GLU A 45 7.89 -6.85 -10.27
N MET A 46 8.30 -5.85 -11.04
CA MET A 46 7.85 -4.48 -10.93
C MET A 46 6.41 -4.45 -11.43
N GLU A 47 5.53 -5.17 -10.74
CA GLU A 47 4.11 -5.17 -11.02
C GLU A 47 3.63 -3.78 -10.63
N ASP A 48 3.18 -3.04 -11.65
CA ASP A 48 2.73 -1.67 -11.51
C ASP A 48 1.64 -1.62 -10.43
N PRO A 49 1.83 -0.89 -9.32
CA PRO A 49 0.85 -0.76 -8.24
C PRO A 49 -0.51 -0.24 -8.73
N PHE A 50 -0.57 0.33 -9.93
CA PHE A 50 -1.78 0.86 -10.55
C PHE A 50 -2.46 -0.10 -11.54
N ALA A 51 -1.88 -1.28 -11.83
CA ALA A 51 -2.45 -2.25 -12.76
C ALA A 51 -3.86 -2.74 -12.34
N CYS A 52 -4.16 -2.74 -11.05
CA CYS A 52 -5.47 -3.12 -10.51
C CYS A 52 -6.60 -2.13 -10.85
N TYR A 53 -6.29 -0.96 -11.40
CA TYR A 53 -7.27 0.05 -11.81
C TYR A 53 -7.50 0.10 -13.33
N GLU A 54 -6.84 -0.76 -14.10
CA GLU A 54 -7.01 -0.82 -15.55
C GLU A 54 -8.42 -1.32 -15.89
N GLY A 55 -9.27 -0.43 -16.42
CA GLY A 55 -10.65 -0.74 -16.82
C GLY A 55 -11.74 -0.38 -15.79
N ASP A 56 -11.38 -0.04 -14.54
CA ASP A 56 -12.33 0.32 -13.47
C ASP A 56 -13.05 1.66 -13.71
N TRP A 57 -12.50 2.50 -14.59
CA TRP A 57 -13.03 3.83 -14.89
C TRP A 57 -14.18 3.85 -15.91
N GLY A 58 -14.58 2.69 -16.44
CA GLY A 58 -15.75 2.57 -17.30
C GLY A 58 -15.53 3.11 -18.72
N GLU A 59 -15.65 2.19 -19.67
CA GLU A 59 -15.63 2.40 -21.13
C GLU A 59 -14.30 2.82 -21.76
N ASN A 60 -14.14 2.44 -23.04
CA ASN A 60 -12.98 2.66 -23.92
C ASN A 60 -12.81 4.14 -24.31
N MET A 61 -13.23 5.05 -23.44
CA MET A 61 -13.30 6.47 -23.71
C MET A 61 -12.01 7.14 -23.25
N SER A 62 -11.40 7.92 -24.13
CA SER A 62 -10.22 8.70 -23.75
C SER A 62 -10.60 9.75 -22.70
N ALA A 63 -9.63 10.13 -21.85
CA ALA A 63 -9.82 11.20 -20.86
C ALA A 63 -10.37 12.51 -21.49
N LYS A 64 -10.07 12.74 -22.77
CA LYS A 64 -10.54 13.89 -23.54
C LYS A 64 -12.03 13.80 -23.87
N GLU A 65 -12.49 12.65 -24.36
CA GLU A 65 -13.91 12.42 -24.67
C GLU A 65 -14.76 12.53 -23.40
N TYR A 66 -14.26 12.02 -22.27
CA TYR A 66 -14.93 12.13 -20.97
C TYR A 66 -15.08 13.60 -20.52
N ALA A 67 -14.01 14.40 -20.66
CA ALA A 67 -14.06 15.83 -20.34
C ALA A 67 -15.04 16.60 -21.25
N ASP A 68 -15.12 16.23 -22.53
CA ASP A 68 -16.05 16.84 -23.47
C ASP A 68 -17.51 16.45 -23.20
N ASP A 69 -17.77 15.21 -22.81
CA ASP A 69 -19.10 14.76 -22.43
C ASP A 69 -19.60 15.45 -21.15
N LEU A 70 -18.72 15.62 -20.16
CA LEU A 70 -19.01 16.43 -18.97
C LEU A 70 -19.30 17.88 -19.33
N ARG A 71 -18.55 18.51 -20.26
CA ARG A 71 -18.82 19.88 -20.70
C ARG A 71 -20.18 20.00 -21.38
N LYS A 72 -20.55 19.04 -22.22
CA LYS A 72 -21.85 19.00 -22.92
C LYS A 72 -23.00 18.76 -21.95
N SER A 73 -22.80 17.93 -20.94
CA SER A 73 -23.80 17.60 -19.92
C SER A 73 -24.13 18.77 -18.98
N ARG A 74 -23.29 19.82 -18.96
CA ARG A 74 -23.54 21.01 -18.14
C ARG A 74 -24.68 21.83 -18.74
N THR A 75 -25.85 21.76 -18.12
CA THR A 75 -26.92 22.76 -18.28
C THR A 75 -26.72 23.87 -17.25
N PHE A 76 -26.30 25.04 -17.71
CA PHE A 76 -26.11 26.22 -16.86
C PHE A 76 -27.46 26.92 -16.66
N THR A 77 -28.07 26.76 -15.48
CA THR A 77 -29.37 27.38 -15.11
C THR A 77 -29.22 28.70 -14.36
N ARG A 78 -27.99 29.23 -14.24
CA ARG A 78 -27.75 30.43 -13.45
C ARG A 78 -28.16 31.67 -14.26
N THR A 79 -29.28 32.29 -13.86
CA THR A 79 -29.63 33.65 -14.26
C THR A 79 -28.73 34.63 -13.51
N VAL A 80 -28.10 35.54 -14.26
CA VAL A 80 -27.33 36.64 -13.69
C VAL A 80 -28.27 37.85 -13.68
N ASP A 81 -28.71 38.27 -12.50
CA ASP A 81 -29.46 39.50 -12.37
C ASP A 81 -28.53 40.68 -12.71
N THR A 82 -28.84 41.35 -13.81
CA THR A 82 -28.20 42.61 -14.20
C THR A 82 -28.94 43.75 -13.49
N TRP A 83 -28.19 44.50 -12.69
CA TRP A 83 -28.64 45.70 -11.97
C TRP A 83 -28.96 46.84 -12.92
#